data_AF-A0A1H4CVX3-F1
#
_entry.id   AF-A0A1H4CVX3-F1
#
_cell.length_a   1.000
_cell.length_b   1.000
_cell.length_c   1.000
_cell.angle_alpha   90.00
_cell.angle_beta   90.00
_cell.angle_gamma   90.00
#
_symmetry.space_group_name_H-M   'P 1'
#
loop_
_entity.id
_entity.type
_entity.pdbx_description
1 polymer ?
#
loop_
_entity_poly.entity_id
_entity_poly.type
_entity_poly.pdbx_seq_one_letter_code
_entity_poly.pdbx_strand_id
1 'polypeptide(L)'
;MNSVNAIKGKIKILVIAFAGVLLMSSLQKVMAQLPVQTMLREKGLLRQKEKDSVDRFLRPDSYYLNKEEKLDRQRALYMQEIGKSWLKGTRSSLTALVQDSIKDAGELEVGFNGYKGGLHNPQAAFEQKNANLSTWGIRQLGRIKLAGYFSFDRVWEDSLSNNLSSHLDGRTPYYYFAGKAGKFQRQIYNMGFLLGYDVLKDRLYLGLGADYMHNSSTGSVDPRPEDNWMQAIFKPGLTYKKGNTLVGLSLIKGYGRDDISIKYKNKMFETGNANPDRDYYLNMGYGSIVKKNDLVYDQVEDHEGVSLDFARHWNRIKKSYILRGAFTCQKSYTDSRYQPDTLLIYDKLARWSEGTYNGSLQFKTSSNTRTSLWDFVFNRFKGHDSNTIFGGRNYFSTDNHLGVRFMQFRSAKIKDGYASIQDVKQNDLKTVQISKNTLSWEWGGHAYYNELNRQDILAAHSLDGENLEAGLSGAVYIPEKNFSLWKFSLNAGLWYPLTMRASVPGTQQNYFTTQIFYPIINYLSTPKINADFSLGYSSPKLIKGVYSGFELQAGYEKGLNVKEGLGTLELPAGIDLSQYNPSGKAHRLFISLAFKLYL
;
A
#
# COMPACT_ATOMS: atom_id res chain seq x y z
N MET A 1 -14.33 -33.62 -43.55
CA MET A 1 -15.20 -33.11 -42.47
C MET A 1 -14.58 -33.44 -41.13
N ASN A 2 -13.58 -32.65 -40.73
CA ASN A 2 -12.85 -32.69 -39.46
C ASN A 2 -12.69 -31.22 -39.03
N SER A 3 -12.64 -30.94 -37.72
CA SER A 3 -12.26 -29.67 -37.07
C SER A 3 -13.31 -28.57 -36.76
N VAL A 4 -14.47 -28.89 -36.16
CA VAL A 4 -15.32 -27.84 -35.52
C VAL A 4 -15.69 -28.11 -34.05
N ASN A 5 -15.48 -29.32 -33.51
CA ASN A 5 -15.94 -29.66 -32.15
C ASN A 5 -14.91 -29.50 -31.02
N ALA A 6 -13.70 -28.98 -31.28
CA ALA A 6 -12.66 -28.83 -30.24
C ALA A 6 -12.63 -27.44 -29.55
N ILE A 7 -13.45 -26.47 -29.96
CA ILE A 7 -13.35 -25.07 -29.49
C ILE A 7 -14.46 -24.68 -28.50
N LYS A 8 -15.56 -25.44 -28.41
CA LYS A 8 -16.67 -25.09 -27.48
C LYS A 8 -16.40 -25.40 -26.00
N GLY A 9 -15.35 -26.16 -25.68
CA GLY A 9 -14.99 -26.53 -24.30
C GLY A 9 -14.05 -25.57 -23.57
N LYS A 10 -13.39 -24.64 -24.27
CA LYS A 10 -12.34 -23.77 -23.68
C LYS A 10 -12.76 -22.32 -23.44
N ILE A 11 -13.95 -21.92 -23.89
CA ILE A 11 -14.47 -20.55 -23.73
C ILE A 11 -15.23 -20.34 -22.41
N LYS A 12 -15.63 -21.41 -21.70
CA LYS A 12 -16.32 -21.31 -20.40
C LYS A 12 -15.44 -20.85 -19.23
N ILE A 13 -14.11 -20.99 -19.32
CA ILE A 13 -13.19 -20.60 -18.23
C ILE A 13 -12.88 -19.10 -18.26
N LEU A 14 -12.99 -18.45 -19.43
CA LEU A 14 -12.76 -17.00 -19.56
C LEU A 14 -13.97 -16.18 -19.08
N VAL A 15 -15.19 -16.73 -19.15
CA VAL A 15 -16.43 -16.06 -18.71
C VAL A 15 -16.59 -16.04 -17.19
N ILE A 16 -15.99 -16.99 -16.46
CA ILE A 16 -16.03 -17.02 -14.99
C ILE A 16 -15.11 -15.95 -14.38
N ALA A 17 -14.02 -15.57 -15.06
CA ALA A 17 -13.16 -14.47 -14.65
C ALA A 17 -13.82 -13.08 -14.86
N PHE A 18 -14.74 -12.96 -15.82
CA PHE A 18 -15.47 -11.72 -16.10
C PHE A 18 -16.71 -11.52 -15.20
N ALA A 19 -17.27 -12.62 -14.66
CA ALA A 19 -18.43 -12.56 -13.77
C ALA A 19 -18.14 -11.99 -12.37
N GLY A 20 -16.88 -12.07 -11.91
CA GLY A 20 -16.46 -11.51 -10.61
C GLY A 20 -16.57 -9.99 -10.50
N VAL A 21 -16.49 -9.28 -11.65
CA VAL A 21 -16.58 -7.81 -11.71
C VAL A 21 -18.04 -7.34 -11.84
N LEU A 22 -18.92 -8.14 -12.46
CA LEU A 22 -20.35 -7.82 -12.62
C LEU A 22 -21.21 -8.21 -11.41
N LEU A 23 -20.74 -9.11 -10.54
CA LEU A 23 -21.53 -9.59 -9.39
C LEU A 23 -21.64 -8.59 -8.22
N MET A 24 -20.81 -7.55 -8.16
CA MET A 24 -20.80 -6.60 -7.02
C MET A 24 -21.94 -5.57 -7.06
N SER A 25 -22.42 -5.14 -8.24
CA SER A 25 -23.57 -4.22 -8.32
C SER A 25 -24.89 -4.89 -7.91
N SER A 26 -25.00 -6.20 -8.09
CA SER A 26 -26.14 -7.02 -7.63
C SER A 26 -26.08 -7.39 -6.14
N LEU A 27 -24.89 -7.53 -5.56
CA LEU A 27 -24.72 -7.89 -4.13
C LEU A 27 -25.17 -6.76 -3.19
N GLN A 28 -25.08 -5.50 -3.62
CA GLN A 28 -25.56 -4.34 -2.87
C GLN A 28 -27.10 -4.28 -2.77
N LYS A 29 -27.82 -4.86 -3.77
CA LYS A 29 -29.29 -4.99 -3.75
C LYS A 29 -29.79 -6.23 -3.01
N VAL A 30 -29.01 -7.32 -3.01
CA VAL A 30 -29.39 -8.58 -2.35
C VAL A 30 -29.12 -8.56 -0.84
N MET A 31 -28.12 -7.80 -0.37
CA MET A 31 -27.79 -7.70 1.06
C MET A 31 -28.71 -6.75 1.85
N ALA A 32 -29.63 -6.03 1.19
CA ALA A 32 -30.56 -5.09 1.84
C ALA A 32 -31.94 -5.68 2.13
N GLN A 33 -32.29 -6.86 1.58
CA GLN A 33 -33.59 -7.49 1.78
C GLN A 33 -33.43 -9.00 1.69
N LEU A 34 -33.46 -9.70 2.82
CA LEU A 34 -34.20 -10.96 3.00
C LEU A 34 -34.02 -11.51 4.44
N PRO A 35 -35.10 -11.96 5.10
CA PRO A 35 -35.02 -12.66 6.38
C PRO A 35 -34.66 -14.13 6.18
N VAL A 36 -33.84 -14.65 7.08
CA VAL A 36 -33.44 -16.06 7.16
C VAL A 36 -34.62 -16.88 7.70
N GLN A 37 -35.26 -17.71 6.87
CA GLN A 37 -35.72 -19.06 7.23
C GLN A 37 -36.31 -19.80 6.01
N THR A 38 -36.31 -21.14 6.11
CA THR A 38 -36.91 -22.15 5.21
C THR A 38 -36.25 -22.42 3.85
N MET A 39 -35.44 -23.48 3.78
CA MET A 39 -35.66 -24.63 2.87
C MET A 39 -34.53 -25.66 3.00
N LEU A 40 -34.77 -26.71 3.78
CA LEU A 40 -34.08 -28.00 3.66
C LEU A 40 -35.10 -29.12 3.84
N ARG A 41 -35.69 -29.58 2.73
CA ARG A 41 -36.30 -30.90 2.62
C ARG A 41 -36.31 -31.36 1.15
N GLU A 42 -36.12 -32.67 1.00
CA GLU A 42 -36.04 -33.49 -0.22
C GLU A 42 -34.65 -33.57 -0.88
N LYS A 43 -33.87 -34.64 -0.57
CA LYS A 43 -33.84 -35.98 -1.23
C LYS A 43 -33.59 -35.85 -2.73
N GLY A 44 -32.60 -36.47 -3.36
CA GLY A 44 -31.98 -37.78 -3.15
C GLY A 44 -31.81 -38.38 -4.54
N LEU A 45 -30.73 -39.14 -4.76
CA LEU A 45 -30.35 -39.78 -6.03
C LEU A 45 -29.93 -38.84 -7.17
N LEU A 46 -28.62 -38.58 -7.27
CA LEU A 46 -27.85 -38.69 -8.52
C LEU A 46 -26.34 -38.59 -8.24
N ARG A 47 -25.64 -39.66 -8.62
CA ARG A 47 -24.21 -39.75 -9.00
C ARG A 47 -23.14 -39.64 -7.91
N GLN A 48 -22.93 -40.77 -7.25
CA GLN A 48 -21.71 -41.07 -6.49
C GLN A 48 -20.44 -41.15 -7.38
N LYS A 49 -20.58 -41.41 -8.69
CA LYS A 49 -19.45 -41.42 -9.65
C LYS A 49 -18.98 -40.03 -10.11
N GLU A 50 -19.81 -38.99 -10.05
CA GLU A 50 -19.36 -37.59 -10.32
C GLU A 50 -18.72 -36.96 -9.07
N LYS A 51 -19.16 -37.39 -7.88
CA LYS A 51 -18.58 -36.96 -6.61
C LYS A 51 -17.12 -37.38 -6.48
N ASP A 52 -16.74 -38.57 -6.95
CA ASP A 52 -15.35 -39.05 -6.91
C ASP A 52 -14.42 -38.43 -7.98
N SER A 53 -14.97 -37.85 -9.06
CA SER A 53 -14.20 -37.12 -10.07
C SER A 53 -14.08 -35.63 -9.74
N VAL A 54 -15.11 -35.05 -9.11
CA VAL A 54 -15.08 -33.67 -8.60
C VAL A 54 -14.25 -33.59 -7.32
N ASP A 55 -14.31 -34.59 -6.43
CA ASP A 55 -13.45 -34.66 -5.24
C ASP A 55 -11.98 -34.89 -5.59
N ARG A 56 -11.66 -35.60 -6.69
CA ARG A 56 -10.26 -35.73 -7.17
C ARG A 56 -9.72 -34.47 -7.83
N PHE A 57 -10.58 -33.59 -8.36
CA PHE A 57 -10.16 -32.31 -8.91
C PHE A 57 -10.06 -31.20 -7.84
N LEU A 58 -10.72 -31.39 -6.69
CA LEU A 58 -10.77 -30.43 -5.58
C LEU A 58 -9.89 -30.80 -4.37
N ARG A 59 -9.28 -31.99 -4.33
CA ARG A 59 -8.36 -32.41 -3.26
C ARG A 59 -6.91 -32.36 -3.75
N PRO A 60 -6.15 -31.31 -3.43
CA PRO A 60 -4.74 -31.23 -3.81
C PRO A 60 -3.88 -32.12 -2.90
N ASP A 61 -2.73 -32.55 -3.40
CA ASP A 61 -1.67 -33.27 -2.67
C ASP A 61 -1.09 -32.52 -1.44
N SER A 62 -1.65 -31.36 -1.07
CA SER A 62 -1.29 -30.61 0.14
C SER A 62 -1.75 -31.29 1.45
N TYR A 63 -2.55 -32.36 1.37
CA TYR A 63 -3.04 -33.11 2.54
C TYR A 63 -2.00 -33.98 3.26
N TYR A 64 -0.78 -34.12 2.73
CA TYR A 64 0.25 -34.98 3.35
C TYR A 64 1.24 -34.25 4.26
N LEU A 65 1.12 -32.93 4.43
CA LEU A 65 1.86 -32.25 5.50
C LEU A 65 1.22 -32.63 6.83
N ASN A 66 2.02 -33.14 7.77
CA ASN A 66 1.50 -33.32 9.13
C ASN A 66 1.11 -31.94 9.71
N LYS A 67 0.15 -31.95 10.63
CA LYS A 67 -0.41 -30.72 11.23
C LYS A 67 0.68 -29.81 11.83
N GLU A 68 1.76 -30.39 12.34
CA GLU A 68 2.89 -29.67 12.94
C GLU A 68 3.70 -28.90 11.88
N GLU A 69 4.05 -29.52 10.76
CA GLU A 69 4.80 -28.89 9.67
C GLU A 69 4.03 -27.73 9.03
N LYS A 70 2.70 -27.86 8.91
CA LYS A 70 1.85 -26.75 8.46
C LYS A 70 1.95 -25.55 9.41
N LEU A 71 1.82 -25.77 10.72
CA LEU A 71 1.85 -24.71 11.73
C LEU A 71 3.21 -24.00 11.79
N ASP A 72 4.31 -24.74 11.62
CA ASP A 72 5.64 -24.14 11.66
C ASP A 72 5.99 -23.35 10.38
N ARG A 73 5.53 -23.81 9.20
CA ARG A 73 5.62 -22.99 7.98
C ARG A 73 4.85 -21.69 8.13
N GLN A 74 3.65 -21.73 8.70
CA GLN A 74 2.88 -20.52 8.99
C GLN A 74 3.66 -19.58 9.92
N ARG A 75 4.26 -20.07 11.02
CA ARG A 75 5.10 -19.21 11.88
C ARG A 75 6.23 -18.51 11.13
N ALA A 76 7.00 -19.27 10.38
CA ALA A 76 8.15 -18.75 9.65
C ALA A 76 7.76 -17.75 8.55
N LEU A 77 6.60 -17.95 7.92
CA LEU A 77 6.15 -17.13 6.81
C LEU A 77 5.53 -15.81 7.27
N TYR A 78 4.67 -15.86 8.29
CA TYR A 78 3.82 -14.72 8.67
C TYR A 78 4.30 -13.93 9.89
N MET A 79 5.03 -14.57 10.81
CA MET A 79 5.41 -13.88 12.06
C MET A 79 6.74 -13.12 11.93
N GLN A 80 7.60 -13.57 11.02
CA GLN A 80 8.94 -13.03 10.77
C GLN A 80 8.90 -11.85 9.80
N GLU A 81 9.58 -10.75 10.12
CA GLU A 81 9.58 -9.55 9.27
C GLU A 81 10.25 -9.81 7.92
N ILE A 82 11.27 -10.67 7.90
CA ILE A 82 11.88 -11.15 6.65
C ILE A 82 10.87 -11.92 5.79
N GLY A 83 10.03 -12.75 6.41
CA GLY A 83 9.00 -13.53 5.73
C GLY A 83 7.94 -12.62 5.07
N LYS A 84 7.43 -11.65 5.82
CA LYS A 84 6.49 -10.63 5.33
C LYS A 84 7.07 -9.80 4.17
N SER A 85 8.32 -9.34 4.31
CA SER A 85 9.00 -8.58 3.25
C SER A 85 9.14 -9.41 1.97
N TRP A 86 9.54 -10.67 2.10
CA TRP A 86 9.67 -11.61 0.99
C TRP A 86 8.33 -11.87 0.28
N LEU A 87 7.25 -12.03 1.05
CA LEU A 87 5.89 -12.21 0.51
C LEU A 87 5.39 -10.97 -0.22
N LYS A 88 5.70 -9.77 0.27
CA LYS A 88 5.39 -8.51 -0.44
C LYS A 88 6.05 -8.51 -1.83
N GLY A 89 7.34 -8.88 -1.92
CA GLY A 89 8.02 -9.04 -3.20
C GLY A 89 7.47 -10.16 -4.07
N THR A 90 6.95 -11.24 -3.48
CA THR A 90 6.30 -12.33 -4.24
C THR A 90 5.03 -11.86 -4.97
N ARG A 91 4.32 -10.91 -4.37
CA ARG A 91 3.07 -10.35 -4.91
C ARG A 91 3.28 -9.14 -5.82
N SER A 92 4.51 -8.67 -5.99
CA SER A 92 4.76 -7.46 -6.79
C SER A 92 4.76 -7.73 -8.30
N SER A 93 5.02 -8.97 -8.74
CA SER A 93 5.00 -9.32 -10.15
C SER A 93 4.75 -10.80 -10.42
N LEU A 94 4.35 -11.10 -11.66
CA LEU A 94 4.13 -12.46 -12.15
C LEU A 94 5.40 -13.32 -12.01
N THR A 95 6.57 -12.76 -12.34
CA THR A 95 7.85 -13.47 -12.29
C THR A 95 8.22 -13.86 -10.86
N ALA A 96 8.01 -12.96 -9.90
CA ALA A 96 8.25 -13.24 -8.50
C ALA A 96 7.25 -14.30 -7.96
N LEU A 97 5.97 -14.19 -8.34
CA LEU A 97 4.94 -15.17 -7.98
C LEU A 97 5.31 -16.58 -8.47
N VAL A 98 5.69 -16.71 -9.74
CA VAL A 98 6.05 -17.99 -10.36
C VAL A 98 7.35 -18.56 -9.78
N GLN A 99 8.33 -17.71 -9.47
CA GLN A 99 9.60 -18.17 -8.89
C GLN A 99 9.42 -18.74 -7.49
N ASP A 100 8.45 -18.23 -6.72
CA ASP A 100 8.26 -18.61 -5.34
C ASP A 100 7.79 -20.07 -5.18
N SER A 101 8.26 -20.77 -4.14
CA SER A 101 7.91 -22.17 -3.86
C SER A 101 6.64 -22.32 -3.03
N ILE A 102 6.06 -21.23 -2.53
CA ILE A 102 4.82 -21.23 -1.74
C ILE A 102 3.65 -21.69 -2.62
N LYS A 103 3.02 -22.79 -2.18
CA LYS A 103 1.85 -23.38 -2.85
C LYS A 103 0.53 -22.91 -2.27
N ASP A 104 0.47 -22.69 -0.97
CA ASP A 104 -0.75 -22.27 -0.29
C ASP A 104 -0.36 -21.46 0.95
N ALA A 105 -0.98 -20.31 1.09
CA ALA A 105 -0.74 -19.35 2.14
C ALA A 105 -1.91 -18.35 2.17
N GLY A 106 -2.53 -18.11 3.31
CA GLY A 106 -3.39 -16.94 3.49
C GLY A 106 -3.22 -16.27 4.85
N GLU A 107 -3.60 -15.00 4.90
CA GLU A 107 -3.73 -14.22 6.12
C GLU A 107 -5.07 -13.48 6.09
N LEU A 108 -5.69 -13.34 7.25
CA LEU A 108 -6.78 -12.41 7.51
C LEU A 108 -6.43 -11.61 8.75
N GLU A 109 -6.52 -10.29 8.66
CA GLU A 109 -6.27 -9.37 9.76
C GLU A 109 -7.49 -8.49 9.98
N VAL A 110 -7.87 -8.32 11.25
CA VAL A 110 -8.80 -7.29 11.69
C VAL A 110 -8.04 -6.41 12.67
N GLY A 111 -7.98 -5.12 12.42
CA GLY A 111 -7.24 -4.20 13.28
C GLY A 111 -7.96 -2.90 13.55
N PHE A 112 -7.48 -2.24 14.60
CA PHE A 112 -7.88 -0.90 14.97
C PHE A 112 -6.63 -0.12 15.34
N ASN A 113 -6.41 1.00 14.67
CA ASN A 113 -5.28 1.88 14.94
C ASN A 113 -5.74 3.32 15.17
N GLY A 114 -5.01 4.03 16.02
CA GLY A 114 -5.25 5.43 16.34
C GLY A 114 -3.94 6.19 16.44
N TYR A 115 -3.95 7.43 15.96
CA TYR A 115 -2.87 8.35 16.22
C TYR A 115 -3.37 9.72 16.66
N LYS A 116 -2.53 10.43 17.41
CA LYS A 116 -2.85 11.76 17.93
C LYS A 116 -1.58 12.56 18.17
N GLY A 117 -1.54 13.82 17.77
CA GLY A 117 -0.45 14.73 18.12
C GLY A 117 -0.29 15.89 17.16
N GLY A 118 0.48 16.90 17.60
CA GLY A 118 0.70 18.14 16.83
C GLY A 118 1.80 18.03 15.78
N LEU A 119 2.60 16.96 15.80
CA LEU A 119 3.56 16.67 14.74
C LEU A 119 2.87 15.96 13.58
N HIS A 120 2.29 16.73 12.67
CA HIS A 120 1.64 16.22 11.46
C HIS A 120 1.82 17.19 10.29
N ASN A 121 1.60 16.67 9.07
CA ASN A 121 1.48 17.52 7.89
C ASN A 121 0.26 18.46 8.09
N PRO A 122 0.32 19.75 7.73
CA PRO A 122 -0.80 20.69 7.88
C PRO A 122 -2.09 20.30 7.12
N GLN A 123 -1.98 19.37 6.19
CA GLN A 123 -3.07 18.78 5.42
C GLN A 123 -3.50 17.40 5.92
N ALA A 124 -2.96 16.96 7.06
CA ALA A 124 -3.34 15.74 7.77
C ALA A 124 -4.07 16.10 9.07
N ALA A 125 -4.88 15.18 9.56
CA ALA A 125 -5.66 15.37 10.77
C ALA A 125 -4.79 15.32 12.04
N PHE A 126 -5.19 16.08 13.06
CA PHE A 126 -4.57 16.03 14.39
C PHE A 126 -4.81 14.69 15.10
N GLU A 127 -6.01 14.13 14.91
CA GLU A 127 -6.41 12.81 15.44
C GLU A 127 -7.00 11.98 14.31
N GLN A 128 -6.59 10.72 14.20
CA GLN A 128 -7.20 9.76 13.30
C GLN A 128 -7.40 8.43 14.00
N LYS A 129 -8.51 7.76 13.67
CA LYS A 129 -8.80 6.38 14.01
C LYS A 129 -9.06 5.62 12.73
N ASN A 130 -8.63 4.37 12.66
CA ASN A 130 -8.87 3.50 11.52
C ASN A 130 -9.27 2.12 12.03
N ALA A 131 -10.33 1.57 11.47
CA ALA A 131 -10.66 0.16 11.60
C ALA A 131 -10.37 -0.51 10.26
N ASN A 132 -9.49 -1.51 10.25
CA ASN A 132 -9.09 -2.20 9.04
C ASN A 132 -9.49 -3.67 9.06
N LEU A 133 -9.92 -4.16 7.91
CA LEU A 133 -10.04 -5.58 7.59
C LEU A 133 -9.14 -5.82 6.39
N SER A 134 -8.18 -6.74 6.48
CA SER A 134 -7.38 -7.13 5.33
C SER A 134 -7.26 -8.63 5.22
N THR A 135 -7.08 -9.10 4.00
CA THR A 135 -6.75 -10.47 3.71
C THR A 135 -5.82 -10.53 2.51
N TRP A 136 -4.96 -11.53 2.49
CA TRP A 136 -4.22 -11.87 1.31
C TRP A 136 -3.99 -13.37 1.25
N GLY A 137 -3.70 -13.88 0.07
CA GLY A 137 -3.31 -15.27 -0.07
C GLY A 137 -2.61 -15.59 -1.38
N ILE A 138 -1.97 -16.76 -1.41
CA ILE A 138 -1.33 -17.38 -2.56
C ILE A 138 -1.85 -18.81 -2.63
N ARG A 139 -2.23 -19.28 -3.80
CA ARG A 139 -2.65 -20.66 -4.02
C ARG A 139 -2.23 -21.19 -5.37
N GLN A 140 -1.65 -22.39 -5.38
CA GLN A 140 -1.31 -23.14 -6.58
C GLN A 140 -2.32 -24.25 -6.82
N LEU A 141 -2.97 -24.22 -7.98
CA LEU A 141 -3.97 -25.17 -8.46
C LEU A 141 -3.46 -25.80 -9.76
N GLY A 142 -2.73 -26.90 -9.64
CA GLY A 142 -2.07 -27.55 -10.77
C GLY A 142 -1.10 -26.60 -11.48
N ARG A 143 -1.45 -26.22 -12.71
CA ARG A 143 -0.65 -25.31 -13.57
C ARG A 143 -0.96 -23.82 -13.35
N ILE A 144 -1.93 -23.50 -12.50
CA ILE A 144 -2.32 -22.14 -12.17
C ILE A 144 -1.73 -21.79 -10.81
N LYS A 145 -1.15 -20.60 -10.69
CA LYS A 145 -0.75 -20.00 -9.42
C LYS A 145 -1.42 -18.65 -9.29
N LEU A 146 -2.15 -18.46 -8.19
CA LEU A 146 -2.92 -17.26 -7.88
C LEU A 146 -2.31 -16.59 -6.67
N ALA A 147 -2.27 -15.27 -6.67
CA ALA A 147 -2.12 -14.47 -5.48
C ALA A 147 -3.22 -13.42 -5.48
N GLY A 148 -3.72 -13.05 -4.30
CA GLY A 148 -4.74 -12.04 -4.17
C GLY A 148 -4.62 -11.30 -2.85
N TYR A 149 -5.15 -10.09 -2.81
CA TYR A 149 -5.30 -9.33 -1.59
C TYR A 149 -6.58 -8.49 -1.64
N PHE A 150 -7.09 -8.18 -0.46
CA PHE A 150 -8.22 -7.29 -0.24
C PHE A 150 -7.97 -6.55 1.08
N SER A 151 -8.23 -5.25 1.12
CA SER A 151 -8.31 -4.48 2.34
C SER A 151 -9.49 -3.51 2.28
N PHE A 152 -10.07 -3.29 3.46
CA PHE A 152 -11.07 -2.28 3.74
C PHE A 152 -10.62 -1.48 4.95
N ASP A 153 -10.56 -0.17 4.80
CA ASP A 153 -10.23 0.77 5.87
C ASP A 153 -11.38 1.74 6.08
N ARG A 154 -11.84 1.84 7.33
CA ARG A 154 -12.78 2.85 7.79
C ARG A 154 -12.03 3.86 8.63
N VAL A 155 -11.81 5.04 8.06
CA VAL A 155 -11.00 6.09 8.68
C VAL A 155 -11.92 7.18 9.24
N TRP A 156 -11.65 7.61 10.46
CA TRP A 156 -12.24 8.78 11.10
C TRP A 156 -11.14 9.77 11.44
N GLU A 157 -11.29 11.00 10.99
CA GLU A 157 -10.33 12.08 11.18
C GLU A 157 -11.01 13.23 11.94
N ASP A 158 -10.27 13.84 12.86
CA ASP A 158 -10.69 15.03 13.58
C ASP A 158 -9.63 16.13 13.44
N SER A 159 -10.12 17.36 13.28
CA SER A 159 -9.32 18.55 13.02
C SER A 159 -8.46 18.43 11.76
N LEU A 160 -9.01 17.87 10.67
CA LEU A 160 -8.41 17.95 9.35
C LEU A 160 -8.66 19.34 8.77
N SER A 161 -7.60 20.06 8.45
CA SER A 161 -7.62 21.35 7.77
C SER A 161 -6.90 21.26 6.43
N ASN A 162 -7.12 22.24 5.55
CA ASN A 162 -6.32 22.46 4.34
C ASN A 162 -6.32 21.31 3.32
N ASN A 163 -7.28 20.40 3.42
CA ASN A 163 -7.49 19.33 2.48
C ASN A 163 -8.97 18.91 2.52
N LEU A 164 -9.63 19.01 1.38
CA LEU A 164 -11.02 18.58 1.19
C LEU A 164 -11.13 17.36 0.25
N SER A 165 -10.01 16.78 -0.17
CA SER A 165 -9.98 15.64 -1.11
C SER A 165 -9.96 14.30 -0.39
N SER A 166 -10.32 13.22 -1.09
CA SER A 166 -10.38 11.85 -0.58
C SER A 166 -9.01 11.24 -0.34
N HIS A 167 -7.98 11.75 -1.00
CA HIS A 167 -6.60 11.41 -0.71
C HIS A 167 -5.71 12.65 -0.71
N LEU A 168 -4.71 12.66 0.17
CA LEU A 168 -3.65 13.66 0.12
C LEU A 168 -2.61 13.21 -0.91
N ASP A 169 -2.59 13.85 -2.07
CA ASP A 169 -1.48 13.71 -3.02
C ASP A 169 -0.70 15.03 -3.10
N GLY A 170 0.43 15.10 -2.39
CA GLY A 170 1.31 16.27 -2.41
C GLY A 170 2.10 16.47 -3.71
N ARG A 171 1.84 15.65 -4.75
CA ARG A 171 2.53 15.71 -6.04
C ARG A 171 1.76 16.49 -7.09
N THR A 172 0.43 16.39 -7.08
CA THR A 172 -0.46 17.16 -7.97
C THR A 172 -0.89 18.45 -7.28
N PRO A 173 -0.94 19.57 -8.00
CA PRO A 173 -1.40 20.82 -7.41
C PRO A 173 -2.93 20.91 -7.34
N TYR A 174 -3.67 20.04 -8.04
CA TYR A 174 -5.12 20.18 -8.21
C TYR A 174 -5.91 19.47 -7.13
N TYR A 175 -6.33 20.23 -6.12
CA TYR A 175 -7.21 19.75 -5.06
C TYR A 175 -7.94 20.91 -4.39
N TYR A 176 -9.05 20.61 -3.72
CA TYR A 176 -9.76 21.59 -2.92
C TYR A 176 -9.24 21.65 -1.49
N PHE A 177 -9.20 22.86 -0.94
CA PHE A 177 -8.84 23.09 0.45
C PHE A 177 -9.64 24.23 1.08
N ALA A 178 -9.77 24.18 2.40
CA ALA A 178 -10.27 25.26 3.25
C ALA A 178 -9.53 25.21 4.59
N GLY A 179 -9.31 26.35 5.23
CA GLY A 179 -8.59 26.37 6.51
C GLY A 179 -9.42 25.87 7.68
N LYS A 180 -10.75 25.79 7.54
CA LYS A 180 -11.62 25.29 8.60
C LYS A 180 -11.32 23.84 8.91
N ALA A 181 -10.75 23.61 10.08
CA ALA A 181 -10.56 22.28 10.62
C ALA A 181 -11.93 21.59 10.82
N GLY A 182 -12.05 20.36 10.32
CA GLY A 182 -13.28 19.59 10.33
C GLY A 182 -13.09 18.12 10.64
N LYS A 183 -14.22 17.41 10.75
CA LYS A 183 -14.25 15.95 10.89
C LYS A 183 -14.50 15.31 9.54
N PHE A 184 -13.76 14.26 9.26
CA PHE A 184 -13.86 13.50 8.02
C PHE A 184 -14.08 12.03 8.31
N GLN A 185 -14.75 11.37 7.38
CA GLN A 185 -14.89 9.93 7.35
C GLN A 185 -14.49 9.42 5.97
N ARG A 186 -13.71 8.35 5.92
CA ARG A 186 -13.29 7.71 4.67
C ARG A 186 -13.61 6.23 4.68
N GLN A 187 -13.84 5.67 3.50
CA GLN A 187 -13.96 4.25 3.24
C GLN A 187 -13.04 3.91 2.07
N ILE A 188 -12.00 3.12 2.33
CA ILE A 188 -11.01 2.76 1.33
C ILE A 188 -11.13 1.26 1.10
N TYR A 189 -11.36 0.87 -0.14
CA TYR A 189 -11.32 -0.50 -0.61
C TYR A 189 -10.11 -0.64 -1.52
N ASN A 190 -9.25 -1.62 -1.26
CA ASN A 190 -8.11 -1.91 -2.11
C ASN A 190 -8.05 -3.42 -2.32
N MET A 191 -8.07 -3.86 -3.57
CA MET A 191 -7.98 -5.27 -3.90
C MET A 191 -7.14 -5.47 -5.13
N GLY A 192 -6.52 -6.63 -5.21
CA GLY A 192 -5.78 -6.99 -6.41
C GLY A 192 -5.53 -8.48 -6.47
N PHE A 193 -5.20 -8.94 -7.66
CA PHE A 193 -4.81 -10.32 -7.87
C PHE A 193 -3.72 -10.43 -8.93
N LEU A 194 -2.98 -11.52 -8.85
CA LEU A 194 -2.05 -12.00 -9.86
C LEU A 194 -2.39 -13.45 -10.18
N LEU A 195 -2.54 -13.74 -11.47
CA LEU A 195 -2.72 -15.08 -11.98
C LEU A 195 -1.53 -15.41 -12.87
N GLY A 196 -0.87 -16.54 -12.60
CA GLY A 196 0.13 -17.13 -13.47
C GLY A 196 -0.31 -18.52 -13.94
N TYR A 197 -0.19 -18.78 -15.23
CA TYR A 197 -0.49 -20.06 -15.85
C TYR A 197 0.76 -20.60 -16.54
N ASP A 198 1.23 -21.76 -16.10
CA ASP A 198 2.31 -22.51 -16.75
C ASP A 198 1.82 -23.04 -18.09
N VAL A 199 2.17 -22.40 -19.21
CA VAL A 199 1.76 -22.77 -20.58
C VAL A 199 2.66 -23.84 -21.17
N LEU A 200 3.96 -23.74 -20.94
CA LEU A 200 4.95 -24.70 -21.39
C LEU A 200 5.72 -25.19 -20.17
N LYS A 201 5.36 -26.38 -19.68
CA LYS A 201 5.88 -27.04 -18.48
C LYS A 201 7.18 -26.43 -17.96
N ASP A 202 7.06 -25.55 -16.98
CA ASP A 202 8.18 -24.94 -16.24
C ASP A 202 9.17 -24.13 -17.11
N ARG A 203 8.71 -23.59 -18.25
CA ARG A 203 9.52 -22.78 -19.18
C ARG A 203 8.84 -21.47 -19.55
N LEU A 204 7.54 -21.48 -19.80
CA LEU A 204 6.80 -20.27 -20.19
C LEU A 204 5.52 -20.15 -19.40
N TYR A 205 5.33 -18.97 -18.81
CA TYR A 205 4.17 -18.61 -18.02
C TYR A 205 3.50 -17.40 -18.63
N LEU A 206 2.18 -17.46 -18.76
CA LEU A 206 1.36 -16.28 -19.03
C LEU A 206 0.74 -15.83 -17.73
N GLY A 207 0.53 -14.53 -17.57
CA GLY A 207 -0.16 -14.04 -16.41
C GLY A 207 -0.96 -12.77 -16.63
N LEU A 208 -1.83 -12.53 -15.67
CA LEU A 208 -2.71 -11.39 -15.61
C LEU A 208 -2.70 -10.87 -14.17
N GLY A 209 -2.34 -9.62 -14.01
CA GLY A 209 -2.59 -8.87 -12.79
C GLY A 209 -3.75 -7.90 -12.96
N ALA A 210 -4.47 -7.65 -11.88
CA ALA A 210 -5.36 -6.50 -11.78
C ALA A 210 -5.33 -5.92 -10.37
N ASP A 211 -5.35 -4.60 -10.28
CA ASP A 211 -5.49 -3.84 -9.04
C ASP A 211 -6.72 -2.93 -9.16
N TYR A 212 -7.51 -2.86 -8.10
CA TYR A 212 -8.68 -2.00 -7.98
C TYR A 212 -8.67 -1.28 -6.65
N MET A 213 -8.88 0.02 -6.70
CA MET A 213 -9.00 0.85 -5.52
C MET A 213 -10.25 1.72 -5.63
N HIS A 214 -10.94 1.88 -4.51
CA HIS A 214 -12.08 2.79 -4.39
C HIS A 214 -12.01 3.50 -3.05
N ASN A 215 -12.17 4.81 -3.05
CA ASN A 215 -12.12 5.65 -1.89
C ASN A 215 -13.35 6.55 -1.90
N SER A 216 -14.09 6.56 -0.80
CA SER A 216 -15.20 7.49 -0.59
C SER A 216 -14.94 8.29 0.67
N SER A 217 -15.03 9.61 0.60
CA SER A 217 -14.81 10.49 1.73
C SER A 217 -15.89 11.56 1.86
N THR A 218 -16.21 11.89 3.11
CA THR A 218 -17.21 12.91 3.42
C THR A 218 -16.75 13.76 4.62
N GLY A 219 -16.87 15.08 4.50
CA GLY A 219 -16.67 16.03 5.59
C GLY A 219 -17.98 16.44 6.27
N SER A 220 -17.95 16.66 7.59
CA SER A 220 -19.17 17.04 8.35
C SER A 220 -19.26 18.53 8.71
N VAL A 221 -18.24 19.32 8.40
CA VAL A 221 -18.13 20.75 8.71
C VAL A 221 -18.11 21.53 7.41
N ASP A 222 -18.85 22.64 7.33
CA ASP A 222 -18.88 23.49 6.13
C ASP A 222 -17.52 24.17 5.90
N PRO A 223 -16.93 24.13 4.69
CA PRO A 223 -17.40 23.45 3.46
C PRO A 223 -17.32 21.92 3.57
N ARG A 224 -18.39 21.23 3.18
CA ARG A 224 -18.49 19.76 3.27
C ARG A 224 -18.15 19.12 1.94
N PRO A 225 -16.96 18.52 1.80
CA PRO A 225 -16.65 17.73 0.63
C PRO A 225 -17.36 16.37 0.69
N GLU A 226 -17.73 15.91 -0.48
CA GLU A 226 -18.08 14.53 -0.81
C GLU A 226 -17.26 14.18 -2.04
N ASP A 227 -16.39 13.19 -1.90
CA ASP A 227 -15.41 12.81 -2.90
C ASP A 227 -15.41 11.29 -3.04
N ASN A 228 -15.56 10.82 -4.28
CA ASN A 228 -15.55 9.41 -4.64
C ASN A 228 -14.53 9.16 -5.75
N TRP A 229 -13.46 8.47 -5.40
CA TRP A 229 -12.39 8.11 -6.31
C TRP A 229 -12.34 6.60 -6.55
N MET A 230 -12.06 6.20 -7.79
CA MET A 230 -11.75 4.82 -8.14
C MET A 230 -10.60 4.72 -9.12
N GLN A 231 -9.91 3.59 -9.10
CA GLN A 231 -8.85 3.26 -10.04
C GLN A 231 -8.86 1.75 -10.32
N ALA A 232 -8.66 1.38 -11.59
CA ALA A 232 -8.49 0.00 -12.03
C ALA A 232 -7.26 -0.10 -12.95
N ILE A 233 -6.30 -0.96 -12.61
CA ILE A 233 -5.07 -1.17 -13.38
C ILE A 233 -4.96 -2.65 -13.75
N PHE A 234 -4.74 -2.94 -15.03
CA PHE A 234 -4.52 -4.27 -15.58
C PHE A 234 -3.07 -4.46 -16.00
N LYS A 235 -2.53 -5.65 -15.70
CA LYS A 235 -1.12 -6.00 -15.88
C LYS A 235 -0.94 -7.36 -16.58
N PRO A 236 -1.27 -7.51 -17.88
CA PRO A 236 -0.96 -8.73 -18.60
C PRO A 236 0.56 -8.88 -18.75
N GLY A 237 1.07 -10.09 -18.59
CA GLY A 237 2.50 -10.34 -18.66
C GLY A 237 2.86 -11.76 -19.05
N LEU A 238 4.14 -11.95 -19.35
CA LEU A 238 4.74 -13.24 -19.64
C LEU A 238 6.04 -13.38 -18.86
N THR A 239 6.34 -14.60 -18.43
CA THR A 239 7.60 -14.94 -17.76
C THR A 239 8.21 -16.15 -18.45
N TYR A 240 9.48 -16.05 -18.83
CA TYR A 240 10.26 -17.14 -19.40
C TYR A 240 11.31 -17.63 -18.40
N LYS A 241 11.41 -18.95 -18.24
CA LYS A 241 12.37 -19.62 -17.36
C LYS A 241 13.41 -20.36 -18.18
N LYS A 242 14.69 -20.05 -17.94
CA LYS A 242 15.87 -20.74 -18.49
C LYS A 242 16.77 -21.20 -17.35
N GLY A 243 16.78 -22.50 -17.09
CA GLY A 243 17.48 -23.07 -15.93
C GLY A 243 16.88 -22.52 -14.63
N ASN A 244 17.70 -21.88 -13.81
CA ASN A 244 17.25 -21.29 -12.54
C ASN A 244 17.01 -19.78 -12.62
N THR A 245 16.92 -19.23 -13.84
CA THR A 245 16.69 -17.81 -14.10
C THR A 245 15.32 -17.65 -14.74
N LEU A 246 14.55 -16.68 -14.25
CA LEU A 246 13.30 -16.23 -14.81
C LEU A 246 13.45 -14.77 -15.23
N VAL A 247 12.88 -14.43 -16.39
CA VAL A 247 12.77 -13.06 -16.90
C VAL A 247 11.32 -12.84 -17.29
N GLY A 248 10.74 -11.72 -16.90
CA GLY A 248 9.38 -11.38 -17.28
C GLY A 248 9.24 -9.97 -17.83
N LEU A 249 8.16 -9.80 -18.57
CA LEU A 249 7.71 -8.56 -19.16
C LEU A 249 6.21 -8.45 -18.92
N SER A 250 5.76 -7.31 -18.40
CA SER A 250 4.34 -7.00 -18.23
C SER A 250 4.02 -5.66 -18.85
N LEU A 251 2.84 -5.56 -19.47
CA LEU A 251 2.27 -4.28 -19.89
C LEU A 251 1.36 -3.75 -18.79
N ILE A 252 1.17 -2.45 -18.71
CA ILE A 252 0.29 -1.80 -17.73
C ILE A 252 -0.70 -0.94 -18.52
N LYS A 253 -1.98 -1.09 -18.22
CA LYS A 253 -3.05 -0.20 -18.70
C LYS A 253 -4.06 -0.01 -17.58
N GLY A 254 -4.48 1.21 -17.33
CA GLY A 254 -5.47 1.49 -16.29
C GLY A 254 -6.31 2.72 -16.58
N TYR A 255 -7.35 2.85 -15.78
CA TYR A 255 -8.30 3.95 -15.78
C TYR A 255 -8.64 4.32 -14.34
N GLY A 256 -8.80 5.61 -14.06
CA GLY A 256 -9.29 6.12 -12.80
C GLY A 256 -10.26 7.27 -12.99
N ARG A 257 -11.06 7.52 -11.96
CA ARG A 257 -12.02 8.62 -11.93
C ARG A 257 -12.17 9.13 -10.51
N ASP A 258 -12.16 10.43 -10.35
CA ASP A 258 -12.48 11.14 -9.11
C ASP A 258 -13.68 12.04 -9.34
N ASP A 259 -14.71 11.94 -8.50
CA ASP A 259 -15.88 12.83 -8.53
C ASP A 259 -15.94 13.59 -7.19
N ILE A 260 -15.67 14.90 -7.23
CA ILE A 260 -15.62 15.78 -6.06
C ILE A 260 -16.76 16.79 -6.11
N SER A 261 -17.50 16.89 -5.01
CA SER A 261 -18.50 17.93 -4.79
C SER A 261 -18.33 18.57 -3.42
N ILE A 262 -18.54 19.88 -3.33
CA ILE A 262 -18.47 20.64 -2.08
C ILE A 262 -19.83 21.27 -1.83
N LYS A 263 -20.36 21.11 -0.62
CA LYS A 263 -21.68 21.61 -0.23
C LYS A 263 -21.59 22.41 1.06
N TYR A 264 -22.49 23.38 1.22
CA TYR A 264 -22.72 24.08 2.47
C TYR A 264 -24.07 23.71 3.05
N LYS A 265 -24.12 23.35 4.33
CA LYS A 265 -25.40 23.22 5.04
C LYS A 265 -25.93 24.60 5.45
N ASN A 266 -25.06 25.51 5.86
CA ASN A 266 -25.44 26.89 6.18
C ASN A 266 -25.03 27.84 5.05
N LYS A 267 -26.02 28.36 4.32
CA LYS A 267 -25.83 29.31 3.21
C LYS A 267 -25.09 30.59 3.61
N MET A 268 -25.14 30.99 4.89
CA MET A 268 -24.37 32.16 5.36
C MET A 268 -22.86 31.95 5.28
N PHE A 269 -22.39 30.70 5.30
CA PHE A 269 -20.98 30.36 5.12
C PHE A 269 -20.58 30.23 3.64
N GLU A 270 -21.54 30.04 2.75
CA GLU A 270 -21.33 29.92 1.30
C GLU A 270 -21.13 31.30 0.66
N THR A 271 -21.97 32.27 1.03
CA THR A 271 -21.98 33.60 0.39
C THR A 271 -21.39 34.71 1.25
N GLY A 272 -21.03 34.44 2.51
CA GLY A 272 -20.63 35.46 3.48
C GLY A 272 -19.12 35.56 3.68
N ASN A 273 -18.55 36.76 3.51
CA ASN A 273 -17.13 37.04 3.80
C ASN A 273 -16.77 37.07 5.30
N ALA A 274 -17.75 36.84 6.19
CA ALA A 274 -17.54 36.89 7.64
C ALA A 274 -16.75 35.68 8.20
N ASN A 275 -16.64 34.59 7.44
CA ASN A 275 -15.94 33.36 7.86
C ASN A 275 -14.91 32.94 6.81
N PRO A 276 -13.80 33.69 6.64
CA PRO A 276 -12.82 33.42 5.59
C PRO A 276 -12.11 32.06 5.76
N ASP A 277 -12.11 31.48 6.96
CA ASP A 277 -11.63 30.11 7.20
C ASP A 277 -12.49 29.04 6.52
N ARG A 278 -13.75 29.36 6.19
CA ARG A 278 -14.69 28.48 5.49
C ARG A 278 -14.75 28.72 4.00
N ASP A 279 -14.01 29.69 3.46
CA ASP A 279 -13.84 29.80 2.02
C ASP A 279 -13.07 28.58 1.51
N TYR A 280 -13.58 27.95 0.45
CA TYR A 280 -12.85 26.89 -0.22
C TYR A 280 -12.19 27.39 -1.50
N TYR A 281 -11.00 26.85 -1.75
CA TYR A 281 -10.14 27.23 -2.84
C TYR A 281 -9.79 25.98 -3.64
N LEU A 282 -9.75 26.13 -4.96
CA LEU A 282 -9.07 25.18 -5.82
C LEU A 282 -7.60 25.57 -5.89
N ASN A 283 -6.74 24.65 -5.48
CA ASN A 283 -5.32 24.77 -5.65
C ASN A 283 -4.94 24.46 -7.12
N MET A 284 -4.03 25.26 -7.70
CA MET A 284 -3.51 25.09 -9.07
C MET A 284 -1.99 25.28 -9.13
N GLY A 285 -1.32 25.31 -7.98
CA GLY A 285 0.12 25.41 -7.85
C GLY A 285 0.49 25.93 -6.47
N TYR A 286 1.78 25.93 -6.12
CA TYR A 286 2.22 26.39 -4.79
C TYR A 286 1.96 27.88 -4.50
N GLY A 287 1.54 28.69 -5.46
CA GLY A 287 1.02 30.03 -5.22
C GLY A 287 -0.22 30.40 -6.03
N SER A 288 -0.66 29.58 -6.97
CA SER A 288 -1.85 29.84 -7.77
C SER A 288 -3.10 29.18 -7.17
N ILE A 289 -4.00 29.98 -6.59
CA ILE A 289 -5.28 29.50 -6.03
C ILE A 289 -6.47 30.30 -6.55
N VAL A 290 -7.62 29.63 -6.67
CA VAL A 290 -8.88 30.27 -7.08
C VAL A 290 -9.97 29.94 -6.08
N LYS A 291 -10.58 30.98 -5.49
CA LYS A 291 -11.78 30.83 -4.66
C LYS A 291 -12.95 30.36 -5.54
N LYS A 292 -13.72 29.37 -5.06
CA LYS A 292 -14.87 28.80 -5.79
C LYS A 292 -16.14 28.94 -4.94
N ASN A 293 -17.30 29.00 -5.60
CA ASN A 293 -18.59 29.20 -4.92
C ASN A 293 -19.50 27.96 -5.04
N ASP A 294 -19.67 27.34 -6.21
CA ASP A 294 -20.28 25.99 -6.33
C ASP A 294 -19.74 25.29 -7.58
N LEU A 295 -18.98 24.21 -7.44
CA LEU A 295 -18.51 23.45 -8.61
C LEU A 295 -18.51 21.95 -8.33
N VAL A 296 -19.10 21.21 -9.27
CA VAL A 296 -18.80 19.79 -9.45
C VAL A 296 -17.51 19.71 -10.24
N TYR A 297 -16.55 18.98 -9.67
CA TYR A 297 -15.23 18.78 -10.23
C TYR A 297 -15.02 17.30 -10.41
N ASP A 298 -14.49 16.92 -11.56
CA ASP A 298 -14.08 15.53 -11.75
C ASP A 298 -12.67 15.45 -12.32
N GLN A 299 -12.03 14.33 -12.03
CA GLN A 299 -10.76 13.95 -12.62
C GLN A 299 -10.92 12.62 -13.35
N VAL A 300 -10.31 12.52 -14.51
CA VAL A 300 -10.20 11.26 -15.24
C VAL A 300 -8.75 10.92 -15.43
N GLU A 301 -8.36 9.72 -14.99
CA GLU A 301 -7.00 9.21 -15.04
C GLU A 301 -6.87 8.12 -16.11
N ASP A 302 -5.83 8.21 -16.93
CA ASP A 302 -5.38 7.14 -17.80
C ASP A 302 -3.98 6.70 -17.38
N HIS A 303 -3.75 5.39 -17.28
CA HIS A 303 -2.44 4.82 -16.98
C HIS A 303 -1.93 3.94 -18.11
N GLU A 304 -0.64 4.01 -18.40
CA GLU A 304 0.05 3.11 -19.33
C GLU A 304 1.50 2.87 -18.91
N GLY A 305 2.03 1.69 -19.17
CA GLY A 305 3.39 1.39 -18.74
C GLY A 305 3.88 0.00 -19.10
N VAL A 306 5.10 -0.28 -18.67
CA VAL A 306 5.79 -1.55 -18.87
C VAL A 306 6.58 -1.88 -17.61
N SER A 307 6.60 -3.17 -17.25
CA SER A 307 7.41 -3.71 -16.16
C SER A 307 8.32 -4.82 -16.66
N LEU A 308 9.58 -4.78 -16.21
CA LEU A 308 10.60 -5.80 -16.45
C LEU A 308 10.95 -6.46 -15.14
N ASP A 309 10.93 -7.79 -15.13
CA ASP A 309 11.18 -8.58 -13.94
C ASP A 309 12.29 -9.59 -14.17
N PHE A 310 13.03 -9.88 -13.10
CA PHE A 310 14.07 -10.90 -13.08
C PHE A 310 14.02 -11.65 -11.76
N ALA A 311 14.21 -12.97 -11.80
CA ALA A 311 14.44 -13.76 -10.60
C ALA A 311 15.45 -14.88 -10.87
N ARG A 312 16.33 -15.14 -9.91
CA ARG A 312 17.30 -16.24 -9.99
C ARG A 312 17.41 -16.94 -8.64
N HIS A 313 17.35 -18.26 -8.68
CA HIS A 313 17.58 -19.12 -7.52
C HIS A 313 18.84 -19.96 -7.75
N TRP A 314 19.73 -20.03 -6.77
CA TRP A 314 20.83 -20.99 -6.81
C TRP A 314 21.18 -21.51 -5.43
N ASN A 315 21.74 -22.72 -5.41
CA ASN A 315 22.13 -23.41 -4.19
C ASN A 315 23.63 -23.67 -4.21
N ARG A 316 24.31 -23.42 -3.08
CA ARG A 316 25.71 -23.77 -2.87
C ARG A 316 25.87 -24.25 -1.44
N ILE A 317 26.31 -25.51 -1.26
CA ILE A 317 26.64 -26.17 0.02
C ILE A 317 25.80 -25.66 1.22
N LYS A 318 24.63 -26.27 1.45
CA LYS A 318 23.71 -25.96 2.57
C LYS A 318 23.18 -24.52 2.64
N LYS A 319 23.42 -23.71 1.61
CA LYS A 319 22.87 -22.35 1.46
C LYS A 319 22.07 -22.23 0.19
N SER A 320 20.93 -21.55 0.27
CA SER A 320 20.16 -21.08 -0.86
C SER A 320 20.31 -19.56 -1.01
N TYR A 321 20.28 -19.13 -2.25
CA TYR A 321 20.44 -17.74 -2.65
C TYR A 321 19.36 -17.41 -3.66
N ILE A 322 18.62 -16.34 -3.41
CA ILE A 322 17.59 -15.87 -4.31
C ILE A 322 17.81 -14.38 -4.57
N LEU A 323 17.89 -14.04 -5.85
CA LEU A 323 17.95 -12.65 -6.32
C LEU A 323 16.66 -12.36 -7.09
N ARG A 324 15.97 -11.29 -6.75
CA ARG A 324 14.78 -10.79 -7.46
C ARG A 324 15.01 -9.34 -7.82
N GLY A 325 14.58 -8.92 -8.99
CA GLY A 325 14.56 -7.52 -9.40
C GLY A 325 13.31 -7.22 -10.21
N ALA A 326 12.78 -6.02 -10.04
CA ALA A 326 11.67 -5.51 -10.83
C ALA A 326 11.92 -4.05 -11.15
N PHE A 327 11.61 -3.63 -12.37
CA PHE A 327 11.68 -2.24 -12.80
C PHE A 327 10.44 -1.89 -13.62
N THR A 328 9.71 -0.89 -13.19
CA THR A 328 8.43 -0.47 -13.78
C THR A 328 8.52 0.99 -14.21
N CYS A 329 8.19 1.24 -15.47
CA CYS A 329 7.96 2.57 -16.01
C CYS A 329 6.46 2.72 -16.27
N GLN A 330 5.84 3.73 -15.70
CA GLN A 330 4.43 4.04 -15.94
C GLN A 330 4.26 5.53 -16.18
N LYS A 331 3.41 5.88 -17.13
CA LYS A 331 2.90 7.23 -17.32
C LYS A 331 1.44 7.26 -16.90
N SER A 332 1.02 8.37 -16.31
CA SER A 332 -0.39 8.65 -16.06
C SER A 332 -0.75 10.05 -16.55
N TYR A 333 -1.99 10.21 -16.97
CA TYR A 333 -2.55 11.50 -17.36
C TYR A 333 -3.85 11.71 -16.59
N THR A 334 -3.96 12.81 -15.86
CA THR A 334 -5.17 13.18 -15.12
C THR A 334 -5.77 14.43 -15.73
N ASP A 335 -6.94 14.31 -16.35
CA ASP A 335 -7.69 15.45 -16.85
C ASP A 335 -8.64 15.96 -15.78
N SER A 336 -8.35 17.16 -15.27
CA SER A 336 -9.20 17.88 -14.34
C SER A 336 -10.26 18.68 -15.12
N ARG A 337 -11.53 18.48 -14.80
CA ARG A 337 -12.63 19.19 -15.43
C ARG A 337 -13.56 19.80 -14.39
N TYR A 338 -14.24 20.86 -14.78
CA TYR A 338 -15.25 21.48 -13.93
C TYR A 338 -16.53 21.64 -14.73
N GLN A 339 -17.66 21.55 -14.04
CA GLN A 339 -18.96 21.84 -14.62
C GLN A 339 -19.39 23.26 -14.24
N PRO A 340 -19.51 24.20 -15.19
CA PRO A 340 -20.06 25.53 -14.91
C PRO A 340 -21.56 25.42 -14.56
N ASP A 341 -22.06 26.28 -13.67
CA ASP A 341 -23.46 26.31 -13.20
C ASP A 341 -24.51 26.42 -14.32
N THR A 342 -24.11 26.83 -15.52
CA THR A 342 -25.01 27.12 -16.65
C THR A 342 -25.05 26.04 -17.73
N LEU A 343 -24.20 25.00 -17.68
CA LEU A 343 -24.09 24.00 -18.74
C LEU A 343 -23.88 22.56 -18.19
N LEU A 344 -24.48 21.57 -18.87
CA LEU A 344 -24.19 20.13 -18.65
C LEU A 344 -22.89 19.68 -19.36
N ILE A 345 -22.00 20.63 -19.68
CA ILE A 345 -20.76 20.40 -20.41
C ILE A 345 -19.60 20.64 -19.45
N TYR A 346 -18.71 19.66 -19.32
CA TYR A 346 -17.50 19.78 -18.53
C TYR A 346 -16.42 20.51 -19.34
N ASP A 347 -15.94 21.62 -18.81
CA ASP A 347 -14.79 22.34 -19.36
C ASP A 347 -13.50 21.78 -18.76
N LYS A 348 -12.52 21.56 -19.64
CA LYS A 348 -11.20 21.09 -19.21
C LYS A 348 -10.46 22.22 -18.50
N LEU A 349 -10.14 22.04 -17.23
CA LEU A 349 -9.34 22.97 -16.43
C LEU A 349 -7.85 22.79 -16.69
N ALA A 350 -7.38 21.54 -16.58
CA ALA A 350 -5.97 21.23 -16.68
C ALA A 350 -5.77 19.75 -17.02
N ARG A 351 -4.56 19.42 -17.49
CA ARG A 351 -4.06 18.06 -17.53
C ARG A 351 -2.82 17.95 -16.64
N TRP A 352 -2.84 17.04 -15.69
CA TRP A 352 -1.63 16.57 -15.01
C TRP A 352 -1.01 15.44 -15.81
N SER A 353 0.28 15.52 -16.11
CA SER A 353 1.04 14.46 -16.77
C SER A 353 2.14 13.99 -15.84
N GLU A 354 2.17 12.71 -15.53
CA GLU A 354 3.16 12.12 -14.64
C GLU A 354 3.85 10.89 -15.24
N GLY A 355 5.09 10.69 -14.82
CA GLY A 355 5.90 9.51 -15.10
C GLY A 355 6.50 8.98 -13.81
N THR A 356 6.29 7.69 -13.54
CA THR A 356 6.85 6.97 -12.41
C THR A 356 7.85 5.91 -12.89
N TYR A 357 8.95 5.80 -12.17
CA TYR A 357 10.02 4.83 -12.40
C TYR A 357 10.31 4.12 -11.08
N ASN A 358 9.83 2.89 -10.94
CA ASN A 358 9.92 2.13 -9.69
C ASN A 358 10.83 0.92 -9.91
N GLY A 359 11.95 0.88 -9.21
CA GLY A 359 12.94 -0.20 -9.20
C GLY A 359 13.01 -0.87 -7.83
N SER A 360 13.14 -2.19 -7.81
CA SER A 360 13.46 -2.93 -6.61
C SER A 360 14.43 -4.07 -6.90
N LEU A 361 15.30 -4.37 -5.94
CA LEU A 361 16.22 -5.51 -5.98
C LEU A 361 16.26 -6.16 -4.60
N GLN A 362 15.94 -7.44 -4.52
CA GLN A 362 15.96 -8.22 -3.29
C GLN A 362 16.99 -9.34 -3.40
N PHE A 363 17.89 -9.44 -2.42
CA PHE A 363 18.85 -10.52 -2.31
C PHE A 363 18.68 -11.25 -0.99
N LYS A 364 18.14 -12.47 -1.06
CA LYS A 364 17.91 -13.37 0.06
C LYS A 364 18.97 -14.45 0.10
N THR A 365 19.57 -14.65 1.27
CA THR A 365 20.42 -15.80 1.56
C THR A 365 19.81 -16.57 2.71
N SER A 366 19.66 -17.89 2.55
CA SER A 366 19.12 -18.75 3.59
C SER A 366 20.07 -19.91 3.83
N SER A 367 20.28 -20.23 5.11
CA SER A 367 21.02 -21.38 5.61
C SER A 367 20.23 -22.00 6.77
N ASN A 368 20.77 -23.04 7.40
CA ASN A 368 19.99 -23.78 8.39
C ASN A 368 19.53 -22.95 9.61
N THR A 369 20.32 -21.96 10.00
CA THR A 369 20.05 -21.19 11.23
C THR A 369 20.02 -19.69 11.00
N ARG A 370 20.26 -19.26 9.75
CA ARG A 370 20.40 -17.86 9.38
C ARG A 370 19.73 -17.60 8.05
N THR A 371 18.84 -16.63 8.03
CA THR A 371 18.36 -15.99 6.81
C THR A 371 18.76 -14.52 6.85
N SER A 372 19.22 -13.99 5.73
CA SER A 372 19.51 -12.58 5.56
C SER A 372 18.84 -12.08 4.29
N LEU A 373 18.30 -10.87 4.33
CA LEU A 373 17.62 -10.22 3.21
C LEU A 373 18.17 -8.80 3.07
N TRP A 374 18.61 -8.48 1.85
CA TRP A 374 18.90 -7.13 1.42
C TRP A 374 17.81 -6.69 0.45
N ASP A 375 17.21 -5.54 0.71
CA ASP A 375 16.22 -4.91 -0.15
C ASP A 375 16.76 -3.55 -0.59
N PHE A 376 16.82 -3.32 -1.90
CA PHE A 376 17.11 -2.02 -2.50
C PHE A 376 15.86 -1.53 -3.21
N VAL A 377 15.53 -0.25 -3.04
CA VAL A 377 14.36 0.38 -3.63
C VAL A 377 14.77 1.69 -4.27
N PHE A 378 14.21 1.97 -5.44
CA PHE A 378 14.33 3.22 -6.14
C PHE A 378 12.94 3.61 -6.64
N ASN A 379 12.45 4.78 -6.27
CA ASN A 379 11.24 5.34 -6.87
C ASN A 379 11.57 6.73 -7.36
N ARG A 380 11.22 7.03 -8.60
CA ARG A 380 11.30 8.37 -9.15
C ARG A 380 9.97 8.77 -9.74
N PHE A 381 9.48 9.91 -9.31
CA PHE A 381 8.30 10.57 -9.81
C PHE A 381 8.72 11.83 -10.57
N LYS A 382 8.09 12.08 -11.71
CA LYS A 382 8.13 13.36 -12.41
C LYS A 382 6.75 13.70 -12.91
N GLY A 383 6.24 14.85 -12.51
CA GLY A 383 4.95 15.37 -12.93
C GLY A 383 5.07 16.81 -13.39
N HIS A 384 4.20 17.19 -14.32
CA HIS A 384 3.96 18.58 -14.65
C HIS A 384 2.50 18.76 -15.04
N ASP A 385 1.98 19.97 -14.87
CA ASP A 385 0.65 20.29 -15.34
C ASP A 385 0.66 20.84 -16.78
N SER A 386 -0.53 21.06 -17.31
CA SER A 386 -0.83 21.78 -18.53
C SER A 386 -2.15 22.49 -18.27
N ASN A 387 -2.05 23.67 -17.67
CA ASN A 387 -3.16 24.46 -17.20
C ASN A 387 -3.76 25.26 -18.35
N THR A 388 -5.06 25.11 -18.59
CA THR A 388 -5.75 25.78 -19.70
C THR A 388 -5.97 27.26 -19.43
N ILE A 389 -6.14 27.66 -18.17
CA ILE A 389 -6.32 29.07 -17.76
C ILE A 389 -5.06 29.87 -18.08
N PHE A 390 -3.89 29.26 -17.88
CA PHE A 390 -2.60 29.90 -18.10
C PHE A 390 -2.01 29.65 -19.49
N GLY A 391 -2.65 28.80 -20.30
CA GLY A 391 -2.19 28.46 -21.65
C GLY A 391 -0.87 27.68 -21.70
N GLY A 392 -0.48 26.96 -20.63
CA GLY A 392 0.84 26.32 -20.58
C GLY A 392 1.11 25.46 -19.35
N ARG A 393 2.36 25.01 -19.22
CA ARG A 393 2.88 24.32 -18.03
C ARG A 393 3.21 25.37 -16.97
N ASN A 394 2.65 25.22 -15.79
CA ASN A 394 2.87 26.10 -14.66
C ASN A 394 3.61 25.38 -13.51
N TYR A 395 3.13 24.19 -13.15
CA TYR A 395 3.58 23.45 -11.99
C TYR A 395 4.40 22.22 -12.36
N PHE A 396 5.52 22.02 -11.68
CA PHE A 396 6.42 20.89 -11.83
C PHE A 396 6.66 20.22 -10.48
N SER A 397 6.80 18.90 -10.51
CA SER A 397 6.91 18.07 -9.32
C SER A 397 7.84 16.89 -9.58
N THR A 398 8.91 16.78 -8.81
CA THR A 398 9.83 15.64 -8.86
C THR A 398 10.05 15.09 -7.46
N ASP A 399 9.89 13.77 -7.30
CA ASP A 399 10.30 13.06 -6.09
C ASP A 399 11.31 11.98 -6.46
N ASN A 400 12.41 11.88 -5.72
CA ASN A 400 13.30 10.73 -5.78
C ASN A 400 13.34 10.06 -4.41
N HIS A 401 13.22 8.74 -4.39
CA HIS A 401 13.37 7.91 -3.20
C HIS A 401 14.37 6.82 -3.51
N LEU A 402 15.42 6.73 -2.69
CA LEU A 402 16.43 5.70 -2.76
C LEU A 402 16.53 5.03 -1.41
N GLY A 403 16.48 3.70 -1.40
CA GLY A 403 16.40 2.94 -0.16
C GLY A 403 17.27 1.70 -0.15
N VAL A 404 17.87 1.45 1.01
CA VAL A 404 18.46 0.15 1.34
C VAL A 404 17.95 -0.31 2.69
N ARG A 405 17.60 -1.59 2.78
CA ARG A 405 17.23 -2.25 4.01
C ARG A 405 17.95 -3.59 4.12
N PHE A 406 18.49 -3.85 5.29
CA PHE A 406 19.06 -5.14 5.66
C PHE A 406 18.27 -5.74 6.80
N MET A 407 17.99 -7.03 6.72
CA MET A 407 17.42 -7.81 7.82
C MET A 407 18.15 -9.14 7.95
N GLN A 408 18.29 -9.59 9.19
CA GLN A 408 18.86 -10.88 9.52
C GLN A 408 18.03 -11.59 10.58
N PHE A 409 17.56 -12.79 10.24
CA PHE A 409 16.96 -13.75 11.16
C PHE A 409 17.99 -14.78 11.60
N ARG A 410 18.02 -15.10 12.89
CA ARG A 410 18.75 -16.23 13.45
C ARG A 410 17.86 -17.07 14.36
N SER A 411 17.95 -18.39 14.20
CA SER A 411 17.41 -19.34 15.16
C SER A 411 18.53 -19.88 16.05
N ALA A 412 18.36 -19.80 17.38
CA ALA A 412 19.34 -20.34 18.32
C ALA A 412 19.33 -21.86 18.26
N LYS A 413 20.52 -22.45 18.07
CA LYS A 413 20.69 -23.91 18.07
C LYS A 413 20.66 -24.39 19.53
N ILE A 414 19.57 -24.99 19.96
CA ILE A 414 19.56 -25.84 21.15
C ILE A 414 20.08 -27.22 20.71
N LYS A 415 20.89 -27.88 21.55
CA LYS A 415 21.73 -29.04 21.21
C LYS A 415 20.99 -30.23 20.56
N ASP A 416 19.66 -30.28 20.61
CA ASP A 416 18.84 -31.39 20.08
C ASP A 416 17.81 -30.94 19.03
N GLY A 417 18.17 -31.08 17.74
CA GLY A 417 17.22 -31.12 16.61
C GLY A 417 17.04 -29.81 15.82
N TYR A 418 17.23 -29.87 14.51
CA TYR A 418 17.11 -28.73 13.59
C TYR A 418 15.71 -28.61 12.97
N ALA A 419 15.29 -27.38 12.71
CA ALA A 419 14.62 -27.10 11.44
C ALA A 419 15.00 -25.73 10.89
N SER A 420 15.22 -25.73 9.59
CA SER A 420 15.44 -24.55 8.79
C SER A 420 14.49 -24.55 7.63
N ILE A 421 14.12 -23.37 7.17
CA ILE A 421 13.42 -23.15 5.91
C ILE A 421 14.41 -23.44 4.76
N GLN A 422 14.71 -24.71 4.52
CA GLN A 422 15.31 -25.13 3.25
C GLN A 422 14.19 -25.58 2.33
N ASP A 423 14.27 -25.16 1.07
CA ASP A 423 13.42 -25.67 0.00
C ASP A 423 13.52 -27.20 -0.02
N VAL A 424 12.50 -27.85 0.53
CA VAL A 424 12.36 -29.30 0.51
C VAL A 424 12.26 -29.72 -0.95
N LYS A 425 13.28 -30.42 -1.43
CA LYS A 425 13.21 -31.12 -2.72
C LYS A 425 11.97 -32.00 -2.69
N GLN A 426 11.14 -31.85 -3.72
CA GLN A 426 9.75 -32.32 -3.79
C GLN A 426 9.54 -33.84 -3.64
N ASN A 427 10.60 -34.65 -3.50
CA ASN A 427 10.53 -36.11 -3.56
C ASN A 427 11.11 -36.87 -2.35
N ASP A 428 11.66 -36.21 -1.32
CA ASP A 428 12.16 -36.90 -0.12
C ASP A 428 11.62 -36.25 1.18
N LEU A 429 10.39 -36.60 1.54
CA LEU A 429 9.75 -36.21 2.80
C LEU A 429 10.29 -37.04 3.97
N LYS A 430 11.53 -36.80 4.38
CA LYS A 430 11.95 -37.11 5.75
C LYS A 430 11.54 -35.92 6.64
N THR A 431 10.54 -36.17 7.48
CA THR A 431 9.98 -35.27 8.50
C THR A 431 11.07 -34.47 9.22
N VAL A 432 11.10 -33.16 8.98
CA VAL A 432 11.93 -32.22 9.72
C VAL A 432 11.26 -31.97 11.07
N GLN A 433 11.76 -32.60 12.14
CA GLN A 433 11.32 -32.30 13.50
C GLN A 433 11.92 -30.97 13.95
N ILE A 434 11.11 -29.92 13.95
CA ILE A 434 11.48 -28.62 14.51
C ILE A 434 11.54 -28.78 16.03
N SER A 435 12.72 -28.51 16.61
CA SER A 435 12.91 -28.46 18.06
C SER A 435 11.95 -27.43 18.65
N LYS A 436 11.07 -27.91 19.54
CA LYS A 436 9.87 -27.20 20.04
C LYS A 436 10.16 -25.92 20.83
N ASN A 437 11.42 -25.58 21.12
CA ASN A 437 11.81 -24.53 22.07
C ASN A 437 12.95 -23.60 21.62
N THR A 438 13.27 -23.49 20.32
CA THR A 438 14.39 -22.63 19.91
C THR A 438 14.01 -21.15 19.92
N LEU A 439 14.57 -20.39 20.87
CA LEU A 439 14.58 -18.94 20.84
C LEU A 439 15.10 -18.45 19.48
N SER A 440 14.40 -17.52 18.85
CA SER A 440 14.87 -16.91 17.62
C SER A 440 14.78 -15.39 17.70
N TRP A 441 15.57 -14.72 16.88
CA TRP A 441 15.67 -13.27 16.89
C TRP A 441 15.95 -12.73 15.51
N GLU A 442 15.50 -11.51 15.29
CA GLU A 442 15.73 -10.72 14.09
C GLU A 442 16.35 -9.39 14.47
N TRP A 443 17.19 -8.90 13.59
CA TRP A 443 17.61 -7.51 13.63
C TRP A 443 17.80 -7.00 12.21
N GLY A 444 17.72 -5.70 12.04
CA GLY A 444 17.89 -5.07 10.75
C GLY A 444 18.13 -3.59 10.88
N GLY A 445 18.44 -2.97 9.75
CA GLY A 445 18.56 -1.53 9.63
C GLY A 445 18.15 -1.08 8.24
N HIS A 446 17.81 0.19 8.12
CA HIS A 446 17.49 0.81 6.85
C HIS A 446 18.09 2.21 6.75
N ALA A 447 18.27 2.66 5.51
CA ALA A 447 18.57 4.03 5.17
C ALA A 447 17.79 4.39 3.90
N TYR A 448 17.06 5.51 3.94
CA TYR A 448 16.30 6.06 2.84
C TYR A 448 16.73 7.50 2.59
N TYR A 449 17.08 7.82 1.34
CA TYR A 449 17.30 9.18 0.88
C TYR A 449 16.07 9.61 0.07
N ASN A 450 15.51 10.77 0.41
CA ASN A 450 14.40 11.37 -0.29
C ASN A 450 14.78 12.75 -0.78
N GLU A 451 14.46 13.04 -2.03
CA GLU A 451 14.56 14.35 -2.66
C GLU A 451 13.17 14.76 -3.14
N LEU A 452 12.82 16.02 -2.89
CA LEU A 452 11.57 16.66 -3.23
C LEU A 452 11.90 17.96 -3.97
N ASN A 453 11.38 18.13 -5.18
CA ASN A 453 11.46 19.40 -5.92
C ASN A 453 10.06 19.76 -6.42
N ARG A 454 9.62 20.98 -6.14
CA ARG A 454 8.35 21.56 -6.58
C ARG A 454 8.59 22.98 -7.10
N GLN A 455 8.00 23.31 -8.23
CA GLN A 455 8.11 24.63 -8.83
C GLN A 455 6.76 25.08 -9.37
N ASP A 456 6.37 26.31 -9.07
CA ASP A 456 5.21 27.02 -9.63
C ASP A 456 5.73 28.27 -10.34
N ILE A 457 5.72 28.26 -11.67
CA ILE A 457 6.35 29.30 -12.48
C ILE A 457 5.62 30.65 -12.33
N LEU A 458 4.29 30.65 -12.34
CA LEU A 458 3.51 31.89 -12.33
C LEU A 458 3.58 32.62 -11.00
N ALA A 459 3.56 31.87 -9.90
CA ALA A 459 3.77 32.44 -8.57
C ALA A 459 5.26 32.64 -8.25
N ALA A 460 6.17 32.13 -9.09
CA ALA A 460 7.60 32.03 -8.81
C ALA A 460 7.88 31.37 -7.44
N HIS A 461 7.08 30.37 -7.07
CA HIS A 461 7.30 29.59 -5.86
C HIS A 461 8.16 28.37 -6.16
N SER A 462 9.07 28.04 -5.25
CA SER A 462 9.84 26.80 -5.31
C SER A 462 10.02 26.18 -3.95
N LEU A 463 10.09 24.85 -3.91
CA LEU A 463 10.42 24.06 -2.74
C LEU A 463 11.36 22.94 -3.16
N ASP A 464 12.56 22.94 -2.60
CA ASP A 464 13.58 21.92 -2.79
C ASP A 464 13.98 21.37 -1.42
N GLY A 465 13.81 20.07 -1.23
CA GLY A 465 14.05 19.41 0.05
C GLY A 465 14.77 18.08 -0.12
N GLU A 466 15.76 17.85 0.71
CA GLU A 466 16.43 16.56 0.81
C GLU A 466 16.37 16.07 2.25
N ASN A 467 16.11 14.78 2.46
CA ASN A 467 16.15 14.17 3.77
C ASN A 467 16.72 12.75 3.74
N LEU A 468 17.30 12.38 4.87
CA LEU A 468 17.78 11.05 5.17
C LEU A 468 16.94 10.47 6.31
N GLU A 469 16.35 9.31 6.08
CA GLU A 469 15.74 8.50 7.13
C GLU A 469 16.62 7.29 7.39
N ALA A 470 16.98 7.04 8.63
CA ALA A 470 17.75 5.86 9.02
C ALA A 470 17.15 5.24 10.27
N GLY A 471 17.16 3.91 10.35
CA GLY A 471 16.58 3.24 11.51
C GLY A 471 17.11 1.84 11.73
N LEU A 472 16.90 1.36 12.94
CA LEU A 472 17.25 0.03 13.42
C LEU A 472 15.99 -0.70 13.87
N SER A 473 16.00 -2.01 13.71
CA SER A 473 14.90 -2.89 14.10
C SER A 473 15.45 -4.13 14.81
N GLY A 474 14.70 -4.63 15.78
CA GLY A 474 15.01 -5.86 16.49
C GLY A 474 13.72 -6.56 16.90
N ALA A 475 13.69 -7.89 16.79
CA ALA A 475 12.60 -8.70 17.29
C ALA A 475 13.10 -9.99 17.95
N VAL A 476 12.41 -10.43 18.99
CA VAL A 476 12.67 -11.69 19.68
C VAL A 476 11.40 -12.53 19.66
N TYR A 477 11.57 -13.80 19.35
CA TYR A 477 10.51 -14.79 19.16
C TYR A 477 10.71 -15.90 20.18
N ILE A 478 9.80 -15.96 21.15
CA ILE A 478 9.87 -16.91 22.27
C ILE A 478 8.80 -17.98 22.02
N PRO A 479 9.20 -19.19 21.55
CA PRO A 479 8.26 -20.28 21.38
C PRO A 479 7.80 -20.79 22.75
N GLU A 480 6.53 -21.15 22.82
CA GLU A 480 5.91 -21.81 23.95
C GLU A 480 5.39 -23.19 23.52
N LYS A 481 5.13 -24.07 24.50
CA LYS A 481 4.54 -25.39 24.26
C LYS A 481 3.29 -25.30 23.37
N ASN A 482 3.10 -26.33 22.54
CA ASN A 482 1.97 -26.44 21.61
C ASN A 482 1.96 -25.34 20.55
N PHE A 483 3.12 -25.02 20.00
CA PHE A 483 3.23 -24.16 18.82
C PHE A 483 2.81 -22.70 19.08
N SER A 484 2.67 -22.26 20.33
CA SER A 484 2.38 -20.84 20.62
C SER A 484 3.67 -20.02 20.56
N LEU A 485 3.56 -18.73 20.28
CA LEU A 485 4.70 -17.86 20.04
C LEU A 485 4.42 -16.46 20.57
N TRP A 486 5.32 -15.98 21.43
CA TRP A 486 5.42 -14.57 21.76
C TRP A 486 6.41 -13.87 20.84
N LYS A 487 6.06 -12.66 20.41
CA LYS A 487 6.91 -11.75 19.64
C LYS A 487 7.06 -10.45 20.42
N PHE A 488 8.29 -10.01 20.61
CA PHE A 488 8.61 -8.68 21.10
C PHE A 488 9.41 -7.99 20.02
N SER A 489 9.03 -6.78 19.61
CA SER A 489 9.82 -6.01 18.65
C SER A 489 9.98 -4.56 19.05
N LEU A 490 11.11 -3.98 18.64
CA LEU A 490 11.44 -2.58 18.80
C LEU A 490 12.01 -2.08 17.48
N ASN A 491 11.48 -0.97 16.98
CA ASN A 491 12.02 -0.21 15.87
C ASN A 491 12.33 1.19 16.36
N ALA A 492 13.44 1.76 15.93
CA ALA A 492 13.81 3.13 16.22
C ALA A 492 14.40 3.78 14.99
N GLY A 493 14.00 5.01 14.71
CA GLY A 493 14.37 5.73 13.50
C GLY A 493 14.67 7.20 13.76
N LEU A 494 15.48 7.76 12.86
CA LEU A 494 15.81 9.17 12.76
C LEU A 494 15.47 9.62 11.35
N TRP A 495 14.65 10.65 11.26
CA TRP A 495 14.38 11.40 10.04
C TRP A 495 15.13 12.73 10.14
N TYR A 496 16.02 13.00 9.19
CA TYR A 496 16.93 14.13 9.24
C TYR A 496 16.90 14.94 7.92
N PRO A 497 16.50 16.22 7.95
CA PRO A 497 16.55 17.09 6.78
C PRO A 497 18.00 17.48 6.47
N LEU A 498 18.43 17.23 5.23
CA LEU A 498 19.78 17.56 4.74
C LEU A 498 19.83 18.97 4.14
N THR A 499 18.83 19.32 3.33
CA THR A 499 18.66 20.65 2.75
C THR A 499 17.17 20.96 2.67
N MET A 500 16.83 22.24 2.84
CA MET A 500 15.47 22.71 2.59
C MET A 500 15.55 24.15 2.08
N ARG A 501 15.21 24.37 0.82
CA ARG A 501 15.17 25.69 0.20
C ARG A 501 13.76 25.97 -0.25
N ALA A 502 13.27 27.15 0.10
CA ALA A 502 11.97 27.61 -0.34
C ALA A 502 12.05 29.06 -0.81
N SER A 503 11.42 29.34 -1.96
CA SER A 503 11.27 30.70 -2.48
C SER A 503 9.79 31.05 -2.59
N VAL A 504 9.42 32.19 -2.02
CA VAL A 504 8.09 32.79 -2.11
C VAL A 504 8.29 34.30 -2.21
N PRO A 505 8.04 34.93 -3.38
CA PRO A 505 8.07 36.38 -3.49
C PRO A 505 7.07 37.01 -2.53
N GLY A 506 7.45 38.09 -1.85
CA GLY A 506 6.54 38.77 -0.90
C GLY A 506 5.22 39.22 -1.54
N THR A 507 5.23 39.55 -2.83
CA THR A 507 4.05 39.93 -3.61
C THR A 507 3.12 38.76 -3.96
N GLN A 508 3.55 37.52 -3.78
CA GLN A 508 2.81 36.29 -4.11
C GLN A 508 2.37 35.52 -2.86
N GLN A 509 2.59 36.08 -1.67
CA GLN A 509 2.06 35.52 -0.43
C GLN A 509 0.54 35.62 -0.41
N ASN A 510 -0.11 34.49 -0.11
CA ASN A 510 -1.55 34.39 -0.07
C ASN A 510 -2.01 33.38 1.01
N TYR A 511 -3.28 33.00 0.95
CA TYR A 511 -3.86 32.07 1.90
C TYR A 511 -3.20 30.69 1.86
N PHE A 512 -2.86 30.18 0.68
CA PHE A 512 -2.16 28.90 0.53
C PHE A 512 -0.76 28.95 1.14
N THR A 513 0.00 30.01 0.87
CA THR A 513 1.39 30.09 1.36
C THR A 513 1.44 30.10 2.89
N THR A 514 0.52 30.83 3.52
CA THR A 514 0.48 30.97 4.98
C THR A 514 -0.10 29.75 5.67
N GLN A 515 -1.17 29.15 5.15
CA GLN A 515 -1.86 28.04 5.83
C GLN A 515 -1.28 26.66 5.50
N ILE A 516 -0.60 26.51 4.36
CA ILE A 516 -0.16 25.21 3.85
C ILE A 516 1.34 25.22 3.62
N PHE A 517 1.84 26.10 2.75
CA PHE A 517 3.23 26.04 2.30
C PHE A 517 4.25 26.22 3.43
N TYR A 518 4.15 27.29 4.24
CA TYR A 518 5.07 27.50 5.36
C TYR A 518 4.96 26.42 6.45
N PRO A 519 3.76 25.98 6.86
CA PRO A 519 3.64 24.83 7.74
C PRO A 519 4.21 23.52 7.18
N ILE A 520 4.09 23.26 5.86
CA ILE A 520 4.74 22.11 5.21
C ILE A 520 6.26 22.23 5.32
N ILE A 521 6.84 23.39 5.02
CA ILE A 521 8.29 23.61 5.15
C ILE A 521 8.73 23.34 6.58
N ASN A 522 8.04 23.91 7.57
CA ASN A 522 8.36 23.69 8.97
C ASN A 522 8.31 22.18 9.34
N TYR A 523 7.28 21.47 8.89
CA TYR A 523 7.16 20.02 9.09
C TYR A 523 8.29 19.22 8.39
N LEU A 524 8.66 19.61 7.17
CA LEU A 524 9.74 19.00 6.39
C LEU A 524 11.13 19.51 6.76
N SER A 525 11.29 20.53 7.59
CA SER A 525 12.60 21.00 8.05
C SER A 525 12.88 20.58 9.50
N THR A 526 11.90 19.96 10.16
CA THR A 526 12.03 19.49 11.55
C THR A 526 12.60 18.08 11.57
N PRO A 527 13.81 17.84 12.12
CA PRO A 527 14.30 16.48 12.37
C PRO A 527 13.38 15.74 13.34
N LYS A 528 13.19 14.44 13.14
CA LYS A 528 12.27 13.63 13.94
C LYS A 528 12.96 12.37 14.40
N ILE A 529 12.67 11.95 15.62
CA ILE A 529 12.97 10.60 16.09
C ILE A 529 11.67 9.85 16.24
N ASN A 530 11.68 8.56 15.93
CA ASN A 530 10.57 7.66 16.18
C ASN A 530 11.04 6.40 16.91
N ALA A 531 10.13 5.83 17.69
CA ALA A 531 10.30 4.53 18.31
C ALA A 531 8.95 3.79 18.31
N ASP A 532 8.95 2.55 17.82
CA ASP A 532 7.80 1.67 17.79
C ASP A 532 8.10 0.39 18.56
N PHE A 533 7.24 0.09 19.53
CA PHE A 533 7.24 -1.17 20.26
C PHE A 533 6.07 -2.04 19.81
N SER A 534 6.29 -3.34 19.63
CA SER A 534 5.19 -4.29 19.43
C SER A 534 5.30 -5.54 20.29
N LEU A 535 4.15 -6.00 20.76
CA LEU A 535 3.94 -7.23 21.50
C LEU A 535 2.92 -8.09 20.76
N GLY A 536 3.35 -9.26 20.31
CA GLY A 536 2.50 -10.23 19.64
C GLY A 536 2.38 -11.54 20.43
N TYR A 537 1.20 -12.14 20.42
CA TYR A 537 0.98 -13.52 20.84
C TYR A 537 0.22 -14.28 19.76
N SER A 538 0.68 -15.47 19.42
CA SER A 538 0.00 -16.33 18.45
C SER A 538 -0.03 -17.78 18.91
N SER A 539 -1.14 -18.47 18.68
CA SER A 539 -1.34 -19.85 19.11
C SER A 539 -2.39 -20.53 18.25
N PRO A 540 -2.25 -21.84 17.93
CA PRO A 540 -3.32 -22.60 17.31
C PRO A 540 -4.45 -22.94 18.31
N LYS A 541 -4.32 -22.52 19.58
CA LYS A 541 -5.33 -22.73 20.63
C LYS A 541 -6.43 -21.67 20.63
N LEU A 542 -6.14 -20.47 20.12
CA LEU A 542 -7.12 -19.38 20.09
C LEU A 542 -8.29 -19.74 19.18
N ILE A 543 -8.01 -20.30 17.99
CA ILE A 543 -9.02 -20.86 17.08
C ILE A 543 -8.57 -22.26 16.66
N LYS A 544 -9.40 -23.26 16.96
CA LYS A 544 -9.08 -24.66 16.68
C LYS A 544 -8.83 -24.90 15.20
N GLY A 545 -7.61 -25.28 14.86
CA GLY A 545 -7.22 -25.66 13.49
C GLY A 545 -6.67 -24.51 12.63
N VAL A 546 -6.63 -23.29 13.17
CA VAL A 546 -6.10 -22.11 12.48
C VAL A 546 -5.07 -21.45 13.39
N TYR A 547 -3.87 -21.20 12.86
CA TYR A 547 -2.89 -20.43 13.61
C TYR A 547 -3.40 -18.98 13.67
N SER A 548 -3.53 -18.43 14.88
CA SER A 548 -4.15 -17.12 15.07
C SER A 548 -3.45 -16.37 16.20
N GLY A 549 -3.62 -15.05 16.28
CA GLY A 549 -2.92 -14.25 17.27
C GLY A 549 -3.38 -12.80 17.36
N PHE A 550 -2.90 -12.10 18.40
CA PHE A 550 -3.07 -10.67 18.59
C PHE A 550 -1.72 -9.97 18.53
N GLU A 551 -1.70 -8.74 18.03
CA GLU A 551 -0.53 -7.86 18.01
C GLU A 551 -0.94 -6.48 18.54
N LEU A 552 -0.28 -6.03 19.61
CA LEU A 552 -0.39 -4.69 20.14
C LEU A 552 0.86 -3.92 19.72
N GLN A 553 0.68 -2.72 19.20
CA GLN A 553 1.77 -1.81 18.82
C GLN A 553 1.54 -0.45 19.46
N ALA A 554 2.63 0.17 19.93
CA ALA A 554 2.66 1.54 20.40
C ALA A 554 3.85 2.25 19.77
N GLY A 555 3.62 3.44 19.23
CA GLY A 555 4.61 4.26 18.57
C GLY A 555 4.65 5.67 19.16
N TYR A 556 5.84 6.25 19.18
CA TYR A 556 6.07 7.63 19.57
C TYR A 556 7.00 8.30 18.56
N GLU A 557 6.57 9.43 18.02
CA GLU A 557 7.37 10.30 17.17
C GLU A 557 7.55 11.65 17.85
N LYS A 558 8.74 12.21 17.79
CA LYS A 558 9.07 13.51 18.37
C LYS A 558 9.93 14.33 17.42
N GLY A 559 9.50 15.57 17.18
CA GLY A 559 10.28 16.60 16.52
C GLY A 559 11.38 17.09 17.45
N LEU A 560 12.59 17.20 16.92
CA LEU A 560 13.76 17.68 17.66
C LEU A 560 13.91 19.18 17.44
N ASN A 561 13.97 19.94 18.55
CA ASN A 561 14.32 21.36 18.52
C ASN A 561 15.84 21.51 18.41
N VAL A 562 16.38 21.35 17.20
CA VAL A 562 17.81 21.57 16.94
C VAL A 562 17.98 23.02 16.48
N LYS A 563 18.38 23.91 17.40
CA LYS A 563 18.61 25.33 17.08
C LYS A 563 19.94 25.59 16.38
N GLU A 564 20.85 24.62 16.35
CA GLU A 564 22.23 24.80 15.86
C GLU A 564 22.62 23.59 14.99
N GLY A 565 23.03 23.84 13.74
CA GLY A 565 23.64 22.83 12.86
C GLY A 565 22.71 22.07 11.91
N LEU A 566 21.50 22.57 11.65
CA LEU A 566 20.65 22.02 10.58
C LEU A 566 21.26 22.32 9.20
N GLY A 567 20.94 21.49 8.23
CA GLY A 567 21.19 21.76 6.81
C GLY A 567 20.80 23.18 6.40
N THR A 568 21.30 23.66 5.26
CA THR A 568 21.02 25.03 4.79
C THR A 568 19.51 25.21 4.60
N LEU A 569 18.86 25.86 5.57
CA LEU A 569 17.48 26.31 5.48
C LEU A 569 17.51 27.73 4.91
N GLU A 570 17.16 27.86 3.63
CA GLU A 570 17.06 29.14 2.96
C GLU A 570 15.59 29.52 2.87
N LEU A 571 15.21 30.58 3.61
CA LEU A 571 13.85 31.12 3.64
C LEU A 571 13.82 32.53 3.05
N PRO A 572 12.65 32.98 2.55
CA PRO A 572 12.44 34.38 2.21
C PRO A 572 12.70 35.29 3.42
N ALA A 573 13.26 36.48 3.17
CA ALA A 573 13.55 37.46 4.21
C ALA A 573 12.27 37.82 4.99
N GLY A 574 12.35 37.80 6.33
CA GLY A 574 11.27 38.21 7.23
C GLY A 574 10.27 37.11 7.62
N ILE A 575 10.46 35.86 7.19
CA ILE A 575 9.60 34.74 7.61
C ILE A 575 10.13 34.08 8.88
N ASP A 576 9.33 34.12 9.94
CA ASP A 576 9.60 33.40 11.19
C ASP A 576 8.78 32.10 11.25
N LEU A 577 9.43 30.96 10.99
CA LEU A 577 8.78 29.64 11.07
C LEU A 577 8.34 29.27 12.49
N SER A 578 8.85 29.94 13.53
CA SER A 578 8.45 29.65 14.92
C SER A 578 6.97 29.95 15.17
N GLN A 579 6.38 30.85 14.39
CA GLN A 579 4.94 31.16 14.42
C GLN A 579 4.08 30.02 13.88
N TYR A 580 4.65 29.18 13.02
CA TYR A 580 4.00 27.99 12.45
C TYR A 580 4.37 26.71 13.20
N ASN A 581 5.03 26.83 14.36
CA ASN A 581 5.27 25.71 15.26
C ASN A 581 3.99 25.47 16.06
N PRO A 582 3.25 24.38 15.82
CA PRO A 582 2.00 24.12 16.53
C PRO A 582 2.28 23.84 18.01
N SER A 583 2.28 24.90 18.82
CA SER A 583 2.00 24.86 20.27
C SER A 583 2.81 23.85 21.10
N GLY A 584 4.14 23.76 20.94
CA GLY A 584 5.00 22.99 21.88
C GLY A 584 4.72 21.48 21.99
N LYS A 585 3.82 20.94 21.16
CA LYS A 585 3.46 19.52 21.09
C LYS A 585 4.00 18.92 19.80
N ALA A 586 5.31 19.04 19.61
CA ALA A 586 6.06 18.41 18.52
C ALA A 586 6.21 16.90 18.75
N HIS A 587 5.12 16.22 19.08
CA HIS A 587 5.09 14.77 19.20
C HIS A 587 3.79 14.20 18.66
N ARG A 588 3.85 12.92 18.31
CA ARG A 588 2.72 12.13 17.85
C ARG A 588 2.78 10.75 18.49
N LEU A 589 1.64 10.31 18.98
CA LEU A 589 1.44 8.98 19.54
C LEU A 589 0.68 8.12 18.54
N PHE A 590 1.03 6.84 18.49
CA PHE A 590 0.39 5.82 17.69
C PHE A 590 0.08 4.60 18.56
N ILE A 591 -1.12 4.04 18.42
CA ILE A 591 -1.50 2.77 19.05
C ILE A 591 -2.21 1.93 18.00
N SER A 592 -1.91 0.64 17.94
CA SER A 592 -2.60 -0.33 17.08
C SER A 592 -2.84 -1.63 17.81
N LEU A 593 -4.00 -2.23 17.57
CA LEU A 593 -4.36 -3.57 18.00
C LEU A 593 -4.85 -4.34 16.77
N ALA A 594 -4.25 -5.49 16.50
CA ALA A 594 -4.62 -6.36 15.40
C ALA A 594 -4.88 -7.78 15.88
N PHE A 595 -5.88 -8.45 15.29
CA PHE A 595 -6.12 -9.87 15.38
C PHE A 595 -5.88 -10.51 14.02
N LYS A 596 -5.13 -11.62 13.98
CA LYS A 596 -4.67 -12.26 12.75
C LYS A 596 -5.03 -13.74 12.72
N LEU A 597 -5.42 -14.21 11.54
CA LEU A 597 -5.60 -15.62 11.18
C LEU A 597 -4.62 -15.97 10.07
N TYR A 598 -3.97 -17.12 10.18
CA TYR A 598 -3.04 -17.64 9.19
C TYR A 598 -3.58 -18.97 8.65
N LEU A 599 -3.90 -18.99 7.35
CA LEU A 599 -4.65 -20.05 6.68
C LEU A 599 -3.73 -21.04 5.94
#